data_AF-A0A924H3P6-F1
#
_entry.id   AF-A0A924H3P6-F1
#
_cell.length_a   1.000
_cell.length_b   1.000
_cell.length_c   1.000
_cell.angle_alpha   90.00
_cell.angle_beta   90.00
_cell.angle_gamma   90.00
#
_symmetry.space_group_name_H-M   'P 1'
#
loop_
_entity.id
_entity.type
_entity.pdbx_description
1 polymer ?
#
loop_
_entity_poly.entity_id
_entity_poly.type
_entity_poly.pdbx_seq_one_letter_code
_entity_poly.pdbx_strand_id
1 'polypeptide(L)'
;LKHPILKNLTGRTNDIAVLPSGKKSPGMTFYSITKKLFGDEGNVKEFVITQTQIDTFEIAYVSYVAFSESEIENIEMVFSKFLEPNLHYIFIRKPALERSKSGKLKQFQSLL
;
A
#
# COMPACT_ATOMS: atom_id res chain seq x y z
N LEU A 1 40.67 -14.32 4.76
CA LEU A 1 39.47 -13.47 5.01
C LEU A 1 38.51 -13.67 3.84
N LYS A 2 37.28 -14.14 4.07
CA LYS A 2 36.27 -14.25 3.01
C LYS A 2 35.59 -12.89 2.88
N HIS A 3 35.68 -12.26 1.71
CA HIS A 3 34.95 -11.04 1.39
C HIS A 3 33.64 -11.42 0.71
N PRO A 4 32.49 -11.41 1.42
CA PRO A 4 31.21 -11.70 0.78
C PRO A 4 30.90 -10.61 -0.25
N ILE A 5 30.76 -11.02 -1.52
CA ILE A 5 30.32 -10.16 -2.61
C ILE A 5 28.80 -10.31 -2.72
N LEU A 6 28.09 -9.18 -2.66
CA LEU A 6 26.65 -9.11 -2.86
C LEU A 6 26.32 -9.65 -4.27
N LYS A 7 25.62 -10.79 -4.35
CA LYS A 7 25.21 -11.37 -5.63
C LYS A 7 23.98 -10.71 -6.22
N ASN A 8 22.98 -10.39 -5.40
CA ASN A 8 21.72 -9.75 -5.81
C ASN A 8 21.15 -8.92 -4.65
N LEU A 9 20.57 -7.76 -4.94
CA LEU A 9 19.80 -6.96 -4.00
C LEU A 9 18.31 -7.12 -4.31
N THR A 10 17.70 -8.17 -3.76
CA THR A 10 16.23 -8.30 -3.76
C THR A 10 15.73 -7.49 -2.58
N GLY A 11 14.86 -6.51 -2.81
CA GLY A 11 14.29 -5.67 -1.75
C GLY A 11 13.62 -6.46 -0.62
N ARG A 12 13.04 -5.77 0.36
CA ARG A 12 12.33 -6.44 1.46
C ARG A 12 11.22 -7.33 0.92
N THR A 13 11.27 -8.63 1.20
CA THR A 13 10.33 -9.64 0.68
C THR A 13 8.89 -9.35 1.08
N ASN A 14 8.67 -8.85 2.30
CA ASN A 14 7.34 -8.51 2.83
C ASN A 14 6.79 -7.18 2.27
N ASP A 15 7.57 -6.52 1.41
CA ASP A 15 7.19 -5.28 0.72
C ASP A 15 6.97 -5.58 -0.77
N ILE A 16 6.48 -6.78 -1.13
CA ILE A 16 6.08 -7.12 -2.50
C ILE A 16 4.66 -7.68 -2.46
N ALA A 17 3.76 -7.08 -3.24
CA ALA A 17 2.41 -7.63 -3.47
C ALA A 17 2.46 -8.69 -4.59
N VAL A 18 1.76 -9.79 -4.40
CA VAL A 18 1.56 -10.84 -5.42
C VAL A 18 0.14 -10.77 -5.93
N LEU A 19 -0.05 -10.50 -7.22
CA LEU A 19 -1.37 -10.28 -7.80
C LEU A 19 -1.91 -11.54 -8.49
N PRO A 20 -3.23 -11.65 -8.75
CA PRO A 20 -3.84 -12.79 -9.43
C PRO A 20 -3.17 -13.21 -10.74
N SER A 21 -2.68 -12.25 -11.53
CA SER A 21 -1.94 -12.54 -12.78
C SER A 21 -0.57 -13.20 -12.57
N GLY A 22 -0.09 -13.30 -11.33
CA GLY A 22 1.29 -13.65 -10.98
C GLY A 22 2.26 -12.46 -11.01
N LYS A 23 1.79 -11.26 -11.41
CA LYS A 23 2.57 -10.02 -11.35
C LYS A 23 2.99 -9.73 -9.91
N LYS A 24 4.25 -9.34 -9.74
CA LYS A 24 4.80 -8.88 -8.46
C LYS A 24 4.94 -7.36 -8.47
N SER A 25 4.25 -6.68 -7.56
CA SER A 25 4.32 -5.22 -7.43
C SER A 25 5.16 -4.84 -6.21
N PRO A 26 6.23 -4.03 -6.37
CA PRO A 26 6.99 -3.52 -5.24
C PRO A 26 6.13 -2.66 -4.31
N GLY A 27 6.41 -2.71 -3.02
CA GLY A 27 5.75 -1.92 -1.99
C GLY A 27 5.86 -0.41 -2.24
N MET A 28 6.96 0.02 -2.88
CA MET A 28 7.15 1.41 -3.30
C MET A 28 6.12 1.89 -4.34
N THR A 29 5.48 0.98 -5.10
CA THR A 29 4.39 1.34 -6.02
C THR A 29 3.26 2.00 -5.25
N PHE A 30 2.95 1.53 -4.05
CA PHE A 30 1.90 2.08 -3.20
C PHE A 30 2.21 3.49 -2.71
N TYR A 31 3.48 3.79 -2.38
CA TYR A 31 3.91 5.15 -2.05
C TYR A 31 3.67 6.14 -3.20
N SER A 32 3.98 5.73 -4.43
CA SER A 32 3.73 6.55 -5.62
C SER A 32 2.23 6.77 -5.87
N ILE A 33 1.42 5.73 -5.69
CA ILE A 33 -0.04 5.82 -5.80
C ILE A 33 -0.59 6.79 -4.76
N THR A 34 -0.18 6.68 -3.49
CA THR A 34 -0.68 7.54 -2.43
C THR A 34 -0.25 8.99 -2.60
N LYS A 35 0.98 9.24 -3.05
CA LYS A 35 1.42 10.60 -3.37
C LYS A 35 0.57 11.22 -4.48
N LYS A 36 0.21 10.43 -5.49
CA LYS A 36 -0.66 10.87 -6.59
C LYS A 36 -2.10 11.14 -6.13
N LEU A 37 -2.64 10.31 -5.24
CA LEU A 37 -4.02 10.40 -4.78
C LEU A 37 -4.23 11.51 -3.73
N PHE A 38 -3.25 11.72 -2.84
CA PHE A 38 -3.47 12.53 -1.64
C PHE A 38 -2.66 13.82 -1.57
N GLY A 39 -1.64 14.02 -2.40
CA GLY A 39 -0.91 15.29 -2.53
C GLY A 39 -0.36 15.87 -1.21
N ASP A 40 0.13 17.12 -1.26
CA ASP A 40 0.72 17.81 -0.10
C ASP A 40 -0.34 18.57 0.76
N GLU A 41 -1.59 18.72 0.29
CA GLU A 41 -2.68 19.43 1.00
C GLU A 41 -3.90 18.53 1.27
N GLY A 42 -3.65 17.27 1.64
CA GLY A 42 -4.67 16.21 1.66
C GLY A 42 -5.52 16.12 2.93
N ASN A 43 -6.81 15.80 2.74
CA ASN A 43 -7.74 15.29 3.77
C ASN A 43 -7.16 14.08 4.54
N VAL A 44 -6.28 13.30 3.90
CA VAL A 44 -5.64 12.10 4.45
C VAL A 44 -4.31 12.44 5.11
N LYS A 45 -4.17 12.08 6.38
CA LYS A 45 -2.95 12.26 7.18
C LYS A 45 -2.00 11.08 7.08
N GLU A 46 -2.55 9.88 7.17
CA GLU A 46 -1.79 8.63 7.23
C GLU A 46 -2.53 7.53 6.47
N PHE A 47 -1.77 6.59 5.92
CA PHE A 47 -2.31 5.41 5.26
C PHE A 47 -1.42 4.19 5.50
N VAL A 48 -2.03 3.00 5.51
CA VAL A 48 -1.38 1.69 5.49
C VAL A 48 -2.18 0.80 4.56
N ILE A 49 -1.48 0.10 3.67
CA ILE A 49 -2.07 -0.85 2.72
C ILE A 49 -1.60 -2.25 3.07
N THR A 50 -2.54 -3.15 3.31
CA THR A 50 -2.26 -4.53 3.69
C THR A 50 -2.87 -5.46 2.67
N GLN A 51 -2.05 -6.26 2.00
CA GLN A 51 -2.56 -7.35 1.18
C GLN A 51 -2.98 -8.50 2.09
N THR A 52 -4.28 -8.79 2.15
CA THR A 52 -4.86 -9.85 3.00
C THR A 52 -5.14 -11.13 2.22
N GLN A 53 -5.41 -11.00 0.92
CA GLN A 53 -5.56 -12.11 -0.04
C GLN A 53 -4.87 -11.74 -1.36
N ILE A 54 -4.75 -12.70 -2.28
CA ILE A 54 -4.04 -12.47 -3.55
C ILE A 54 -4.61 -11.28 -4.34
N ASP A 55 -5.93 -11.11 -4.32
CA ASP A 55 -6.68 -10.06 -5.00
C ASP A 55 -7.20 -8.96 -4.08
N THR A 56 -6.98 -9.06 -2.76
CA THR A 56 -7.64 -8.20 -1.77
C THR A 56 -6.65 -7.35 -0.98
N PHE A 57 -6.92 -6.04 -0.94
CA PHE A 57 -6.13 -5.05 -0.22
C PHE A 57 -7.00 -4.27 0.79
N GLU A 58 -6.60 -4.30 2.05
CA GLU A 58 -7.12 -3.40 3.07
C GLU A 58 -6.36 -2.07 3.03
N ILE A 59 -7.08 -0.97 2.93
CA ILE A 59 -6.58 0.40 2.95
C ILE A 59 -7.05 1.05 4.25
N ALA A 60 -6.19 0.98 5.27
CA ALA A 60 -6.41 1.65 6.54
C ALA A 60 -5.91 3.10 6.45
N TYR A 61 -6.75 4.07 6.82
CA TYR A 61 -6.40 5.49 6.65
C TYR A 61 -6.88 6.35 7.83
N VAL A 62 -6.17 7.44 8.07
CA VAL A 62 -6.53 8.51 9.00
C VAL A 62 -6.80 9.77 8.19
N SER A 63 -7.97 10.37 8.37
CA SER A 63 -8.37 11.57 7.63
C SER A 63 -9.22 12.50 8.49
N TYR A 64 -9.34 13.77 8.07
CA TYR A 64 -10.24 14.73 8.70
C TYR A 64 -11.71 14.38 8.41
N VAL A 65 -12.01 13.97 7.18
CA VAL A 65 -13.34 13.57 6.69
C VAL A 65 -13.23 12.18 6.05
N ALA A 66 -14.26 11.35 6.20
CA ALA A 66 -14.30 10.06 5.50
C ALA A 66 -14.30 10.27 3.98
N PHE A 67 -13.77 9.31 3.23
CA PHE A 67 -13.87 9.35 1.77
C PHE A 67 -15.33 9.31 1.35
N SER A 68 -15.66 10.14 0.37
CA SER A 68 -16.87 10.01 -0.43
C SER A 68 -16.79 8.80 -1.36
N GLU A 69 -17.94 8.38 -1.87
CA GLU A 69 -18.03 7.28 -2.84
C GLU A 69 -17.20 7.55 -4.11
N SER A 70 -17.24 8.78 -4.63
CA SER A 70 -16.44 9.17 -5.80
C SER A 70 -14.93 9.18 -5.54
N GLU A 71 -14.51 9.53 -4.32
CA GLU A 71 -13.10 9.38 -3.92
C GLU A 71 -12.70 7.92 -3.88
N ILE A 72 -13.54 7.03 -3.33
CA ILE A 72 -13.30 5.59 -3.31
C ILE A 72 -13.17 5.05 -4.73
N GLU A 73 -14.11 5.34 -5.61
CA GLU A 73 -14.07 4.91 -7.02
C GLU A 73 -12.80 5.38 -7.74
N ASN A 74 -12.40 6.64 -7.53
CA ASN A 74 -11.17 7.18 -8.11
C ASN A 74 -9.93 6.47 -7.56
N ILE A 75 -9.89 6.19 -6.26
CA ILE A 75 -8.80 5.43 -5.65
C ILE A 75 -8.72 4.03 -6.28
N GLU A 76 -9.82 3.29 -6.33
CA GLU A 76 -9.87 1.94 -6.91
C GLU A 76 -9.43 1.92 -8.39
N MET A 77 -9.87 2.90 -9.17
CA MET A 77 -9.46 3.07 -10.57
C MET A 77 -7.96 3.31 -10.71
N VAL A 78 -7.39 4.20 -9.89
CA VAL A 78 -5.95 4.48 -9.90
C VAL A 78 -5.17 3.24 -9.48
N PHE A 79 -5.55 2.58 -8.38
CA PHE A 79 -4.88 1.36 -7.95
C PHE A 79 -4.91 0.28 -9.03
N SER A 80 -6.07 0.04 -9.65
CA SER A 80 -6.22 -0.94 -10.73
C SER A 80 -5.34 -0.62 -11.94
N LYS A 81 -5.17 0.66 -12.27
CA LYS A 81 -4.28 1.10 -13.36
C LYS A 81 -2.79 0.83 -13.07
N PHE A 82 -2.36 0.97 -11.81
CA PHE A 82 -0.96 0.76 -11.43
C PHE A 82 -0.64 -0.71 -11.14
N LEU A 83 -1.59 -1.44 -10.55
CA LEU A 83 -1.47 -2.85 -10.17
C LEU A 83 -2.00 -3.74 -11.30
N GLU A 84 -3.29 -4.06 -11.28
CA GLU A 84 -4.04 -4.74 -12.34
C GLU A 84 -5.55 -4.60 -12.06
N PRO A 85 -6.42 -4.85 -13.07
CA PRO A 85 -7.87 -4.82 -12.86
C PRO A 85 -8.37 -5.98 -11.98
N ASN A 86 -9.63 -5.87 -11.52
CA ASN A 86 -10.34 -6.90 -10.74
C ASN A 86 -9.71 -7.21 -9.37
N LEU A 87 -9.16 -6.17 -8.73
CA LEU A 87 -8.72 -6.23 -7.34
C LEU A 87 -9.83 -5.71 -6.42
N HIS A 88 -9.90 -6.24 -5.21
CA HIS A 88 -10.85 -5.88 -4.19
C HIS A 88 -10.18 -4.97 -3.14
N TYR A 89 -10.82 -3.84 -2.82
CA TYR A 89 -10.29 -2.88 -1.86
C TYR A 89 -11.26 -2.71 -0.69
N ILE A 90 -10.72 -2.75 0.52
CA ILE A 90 -11.48 -2.55 1.76
C ILE A 90 -10.97 -1.28 2.44
N PHE A 91 -11.80 -0.26 2.54
CA PHE A 91 -11.42 1.02 3.13
C PHE A 91 -11.80 1.08 4.60
N ILE A 92 -10.82 1.30 5.47
CA ILE A 92 -11.04 1.37 6.92
C ILE A 92 -10.51 2.68 7.47
N ARG A 93 -11.41 3.58 7.84
CA ARG A 93 -11.04 4.82 8.53
C ARG A 93 -10.73 4.51 9.99
N LYS A 94 -9.54 4.91 10.45
CA LYS A 94 -9.10 4.76 11.84
C LYS A 94 -8.79 6.13 12.45
N PRO A 95 -8.91 6.30 13.78
CA PRO A 95 -8.51 7.53 14.46
C PRO A 95 -6.98 7.70 14.48
N ALA A 96 -6.22 6.60 14.46
CA ALA A 96 -4.77 6.56 14.37
C ALA A 96 -4.31 5.21 13.77
N LEU A 97 -3.12 5.16 13.19
CA LEU A 97 -2.50 3.92 12.69
C LEU A 97 -1.38 3.43 13.63
N GLU A 98 -1.25 2.11 13.72
CA GLU A 98 -0.19 1.50 14.53
C GLU A 98 1.19 1.72 13.92
N ARG A 99 2.16 2.00 14.78
CA ARG A 99 3.55 2.25 14.41
C ARG A 99 4.44 1.16 14.97
N SER A 100 5.56 0.91 14.29
CA SER A 100 6.59 0.02 14.84
C SER A 100 7.16 0.57 16.15
N LYS A 101 7.85 -0.27 16.94
CA LYS A 101 8.57 0.15 18.16
C LYS A 101 9.53 1.32 17.95
N SER A 102 10.00 1.52 16.71
CA SER A 102 10.87 2.64 16.32
C SER A 102 10.10 3.93 15.95
N GLY A 103 8.78 3.94 16.07
CA GLY A 103 7.91 5.05 15.67
C GLY A 103 7.64 5.13 14.16
N LYS A 104 8.30 4.33 13.33
CA LYS A 104 8.07 4.31 11.88
C LYS A 104 6.74 3.66 11.53
N LEU A 105 6.00 4.31 10.63
CA LEU A 105 4.78 3.78 10.01
C LEU A 105 5.15 2.93 8.79
N LYS A 106 4.66 1.69 8.72
CA LYS A 106 4.87 0.81 7.57
C LYS A 106 3.73 0.99 6.58
N GLN A 107 3.99 1.57 5.41
CA GLN A 107 2.94 1.93 4.45
C GLN A 107 2.37 0.76 3.65
N PHE A 108 3.14 -0.31 3.47
CA PHE A 108 2.67 -1.51 2.79
C PHE A 108 3.15 -2.78 3.49
N GLN A 109 2.30 -3.81 3.52
CA GLN A 109 2.68 -5.16 3.91
C GLN A 109 1.83 -6.18 3.16
N SER A 110 2.45 -7.29 2.76
CA SER A 110 1.71 -8.51 2.41
C SER A 110 1.63 -9.46 3.61
N LEU A 111 0.45 -10.02 3.85
CA LEU A 111 0.19 -11.08 4.84
C LEU A 111 0.08 -12.48 4.22
N LEU A 112 0.33 -12.58 2.91
CA LEU A 112 0.39 -13.85 2.18
C LEU A 112 1.62 -14.69 2.56
#